data_AF-A0A4Y2DD15-F1
#
_entry.id   AF-A0A4Y2DD15-F1
#
_cell.length_a   1.000
_cell.length_b   1.000
_cell.length_c   1.000
_cell.angle_alpha   90.00
_cell.angle_beta   90.00
_cell.angle_gamma   90.00
#
_symmetry.space_group_name_H-M   'P 1'
#
loop_
_entity.id
_entity.type
_entity.pdbx_description
1 polymer ?
#
loop_
_entity_poly.entity_id
_entity_poly.type
_entity_poly.pdbx_seq_one_letter_code
_entity_poly.pdbx_strand_id
1 'polypeptide(L)'
;MDKIVCSRDNRACMLRFCTDCPNNSESLKNYLSDLLKDYDDDEDIQFSQWINDGRMKLQTMTLPVEEFIELVTEKIVALIPHSYISKIQSTYLRTRKENLKDDECLILMDFAENYNFVLQNEVQSNHWSHLSCSLHPTVIFSRTSNGLKDTPLCFISDDLNRDVPFVYCIQQKTTDFIKTQFPHINRVEYFTDGCSAQCKKF
;
A
#
# COMPACT_ATOMS: atom_id res chain seq x y z
N MET A 1 2.41 -12.07 -15.15
CA MET A 1 3.32 -11.03 -15.69
C MET A 1 4.30 -11.57 -16.72
N ASP A 2 4.56 -12.87 -16.75
CA ASP A 2 5.51 -13.51 -17.69
C ASP A 2 5.13 -13.35 -19.18
N LYS A 3 3.91 -12.88 -19.46
CA LYS A 3 3.42 -12.52 -20.81
C LYS A 3 3.75 -11.07 -21.22
N ILE A 4 4.38 -10.26 -20.36
CA ILE A 4 4.63 -8.82 -20.59
C ILE A 4 6.07 -8.42 -20.29
N VAL A 5 6.76 -9.16 -19.41
CA VAL A 5 8.15 -8.88 -19.02
C VAL A 5 9.02 -10.13 -19.18
N CYS A 6 10.28 -9.94 -19.57
CA CYS A 6 11.24 -11.04 -19.69
C CYS A 6 11.58 -11.70 -18.35
N SER A 7 11.61 -10.91 -17.27
CA SER A 7 11.92 -11.39 -15.93
C SER A 7 11.19 -10.57 -14.88
N ARG A 8 10.55 -11.27 -13.94
CA ARG A 8 9.82 -10.66 -12.81
C ARG A 8 10.73 -10.15 -11.70
N ASP A 9 11.98 -10.56 -11.69
CA ASP A 9 12.97 -10.17 -10.68
C ASP A 9 13.95 -9.11 -11.22
N ASN A 10 13.93 -8.86 -12.53
CA ASN A 10 14.75 -7.82 -13.14
C ASN A 10 14.10 -6.43 -12.99
N ARG A 11 14.80 -5.52 -12.32
CA ARG A 11 14.36 -4.13 -12.11
C ARG A 11 14.03 -3.40 -13.41
N ALA A 12 14.87 -3.52 -14.44
CA ALA A 12 14.64 -2.82 -15.71
C ALA A 12 13.39 -3.35 -16.42
N CYS A 13 13.13 -4.65 -16.36
CA CYS A 13 11.92 -5.25 -16.92
C CYS A 13 10.66 -4.74 -16.22
N MET A 14 10.64 -4.80 -14.88
CA MET A 14 9.46 -4.47 -14.08
C MET A 14 9.19 -2.96 -13.98
N LEU A 15 10.22 -2.13 -14.12
CA LEU A 15 10.09 -0.68 -14.21
C LEU A 15 9.99 -0.17 -15.66
N ARG A 16 9.85 -1.06 -16.64
CA ARG A 16 9.63 -0.73 -18.06
C ARG A 16 10.79 0.06 -18.71
N PHE A 17 12.00 -0.14 -18.22
CA PHE A 17 13.25 0.37 -18.83
C PHE A 17 13.95 -0.65 -19.73
N CYS A 18 13.48 -1.89 -19.79
CA CYS A 18 14.05 -2.94 -20.63
C CYS A 18 13.61 -2.78 -22.10
N THR A 19 14.57 -2.78 -23.02
CA THR A 19 14.32 -2.74 -24.47
C THR A 19 13.88 -4.09 -25.03
N ASP A 20 14.26 -5.18 -24.36
CA ASP A 20 14.05 -6.55 -24.84
C ASP A 20 12.73 -7.14 -24.37
N CYS A 21 12.06 -6.48 -23.41
CA CYS A 21 10.71 -6.84 -23.01
C CYS A 21 9.77 -6.75 -24.23
N PRO A 22 8.78 -7.65 -24.34
CA PRO A 22 7.67 -7.48 -25.28
C PRO A 22 6.87 -6.23 -24.86
N ASN A 23 7.37 -5.07 -25.29
CA ASN A 23 6.89 -3.77 -24.83
C ASN A 23 5.51 -3.44 -25.41
N ASN A 24 5.04 -4.19 -26.40
CA ASN A 24 3.77 -3.97 -27.10
C ASN A 24 2.54 -4.56 -26.40
N SER A 25 2.68 -5.24 -25.24
CA SER A 25 1.57 -5.93 -24.54
C SER A 25 0.81 -6.99 -25.37
N GLU A 26 1.26 -7.26 -26.59
CA GLU A 26 0.58 -8.13 -27.56
C GLU A 26 0.52 -9.57 -27.08
N SER A 27 1.60 -10.05 -26.45
CA SER A 27 1.60 -11.39 -25.86
C SER A 27 0.60 -11.53 -24.71
N LEU A 28 0.23 -10.44 -24.03
CA LEU A 28 -0.85 -10.48 -23.05
C LEU A 28 -2.22 -10.44 -23.75
N LYS A 29 -2.39 -9.56 -24.75
CA LYS A 29 -3.64 -9.49 -25.54
C LYS A 29 -3.97 -10.84 -26.16
N ASN A 30 -3.03 -11.45 -26.87
CA ASN A 30 -3.21 -12.78 -27.47
C ASN A 30 -3.57 -13.84 -26.42
N TYR A 31 -2.97 -13.79 -25.24
CA TYR A 31 -3.32 -14.70 -24.15
C TYR A 31 -4.75 -14.48 -23.64
N LEU A 32 -5.21 -13.23 -23.56
CA LEU A 32 -6.58 -12.89 -23.14
C LEU A 32 -7.59 -13.25 -24.23
N SER A 33 -7.27 -12.99 -25.51
CA SER A 33 -8.08 -13.42 -26.66
C SER A 33 -8.20 -14.94 -26.71
N ASP A 34 -7.10 -15.68 -26.53
CA ASP A 34 -7.14 -17.15 -26.45
C ASP A 34 -8.00 -17.66 -25.27
N LEU A 35 -8.00 -16.92 -24.15
CA LEU A 35 -8.80 -17.26 -22.97
C LEU A 35 -10.29 -16.99 -23.17
N LEU A 36 -10.64 -16.01 -24.00
CA LEU A 36 -12.02 -15.58 -24.30
C LEU A 36 -12.49 -16.01 -25.69
N LYS A 37 -11.75 -16.90 -26.37
CA LYS A 37 -12.01 -17.33 -27.76
C LYS A 37 -13.40 -17.92 -28.04
N ASP A 38 -14.12 -18.33 -26.99
CA ASP A 38 -15.45 -18.93 -27.09
C ASP A 38 -16.55 -17.85 -27.16
N TYR A 39 -16.18 -16.59 -27.00
CA TYR A 39 -17.04 -15.40 -27.08
C TYR A 39 -16.68 -14.59 -28.34
N ASP A 40 -17.69 -14.00 -28.97
CA ASP A 40 -17.47 -13.10 -30.11
C ASP A 40 -16.89 -11.76 -29.62
N ASP A 41 -16.08 -11.09 -30.44
CA ASP A 41 -15.43 -9.82 -30.08
C ASP A 41 -16.43 -8.72 -29.65
N ASP A 42 -17.63 -8.74 -30.24
CA ASP A 42 -18.74 -7.82 -29.96
C ASP A 42 -19.64 -8.27 -28.79
N GLU A 43 -19.37 -9.43 -28.17
CA GLU A 43 -20.17 -9.93 -27.06
C GLU A 43 -19.90 -9.13 -25.77
N ASP A 44 -20.95 -8.84 -25.02
CA ASP A 44 -20.87 -8.01 -23.83
C ASP A 44 -20.37 -8.79 -22.60
N ILE A 45 -19.28 -8.32 -21.98
CA ILE A 45 -18.80 -8.77 -20.68
C ILE A 45 -19.21 -7.79 -19.60
N GLN A 46 -19.88 -8.31 -18.56
CA GLN A 46 -20.21 -7.55 -17.35
C GLN A 46 -19.15 -7.75 -16.26
N PHE A 47 -18.61 -6.66 -15.73
CA PHE A 47 -17.60 -6.69 -14.66
C PHE A 47 -17.76 -5.51 -13.69
N SER A 48 -17.09 -5.56 -12.55
CA SER A 48 -17.12 -4.47 -11.55
C SER A 48 -15.76 -3.79 -11.45
N GLN A 49 -15.75 -2.46 -11.46
CA GLN A 49 -14.54 -1.65 -11.37
C GLN A 49 -14.69 -0.50 -10.38
N TRP A 50 -13.62 -0.21 -9.65
CA TRP A 50 -13.51 1.02 -8.85
C TRP A 50 -13.30 2.23 -9.77
N ILE A 51 -14.22 3.20 -9.69
CA ILE A 51 -14.12 4.47 -10.41
C ILE A 51 -14.03 5.64 -9.42
N ASN A 52 -13.38 6.72 -9.86
CA ASN A 52 -13.24 7.95 -9.09
C ASN A 52 -13.93 9.10 -9.81
N ASP A 53 -15.11 9.49 -9.34
CA ASP A 53 -15.88 10.65 -9.83
C ASP A 53 -15.98 11.77 -8.77
N GLY A 54 -15.00 11.81 -7.86
CA GLY A 54 -15.01 12.62 -6.64
C GLY A 54 -15.14 11.78 -5.38
N ARG A 55 -15.70 10.57 -5.49
CA ARG A 55 -15.61 9.50 -4.47
C ARG A 55 -15.28 8.18 -5.14
N MET A 56 -14.53 7.32 -4.45
CA MET A 56 -14.30 5.96 -4.91
C MET A 56 -15.59 5.15 -4.78
N LYS A 57 -16.10 4.62 -5.89
CA LYS A 57 -17.27 3.72 -5.89
C LYS A 57 -17.04 2.52 -6.79
N LEU A 58 -17.59 1.38 -6.38
CA LEU A 58 -17.60 0.18 -7.22
C LEU A 58 -18.78 0.30 -8.19
N GLN A 59 -18.48 0.31 -9.48
CA GLN A 59 -19.47 0.40 -10.53
C GLN A 59 -19.44 -0.87 -11.38
N THR A 60 -20.62 -1.39 -11.69
CA THR A 60 -20.76 -2.45 -12.69
C THR A 60 -20.74 -1.81 -14.08
N MET A 61 -19.84 -2.31 -14.91
CA MET A 61 -19.60 -1.91 -16.29
C MET A 61 -19.94 -3.08 -17.20
N THR A 62 -20.33 -2.75 -18.42
CA THR A 62 -20.50 -3.71 -19.51
C THR A 62 -19.72 -3.19 -20.70
N LEU A 63 -18.83 -4.00 -21.25
CA LEU A 63 -18.03 -3.68 -22.44
C LEU A 63 -17.98 -4.90 -23.38
N PRO A 64 -17.85 -4.68 -24.69
CA PRO A 64 -17.51 -5.75 -25.63
C PRO A 64 -16.22 -6.49 -25.23
N VAL A 65 -16.10 -7.77 -25.61
CA VAL A 65 -14.90 -8.60 -25.34
C VAL A 65 -13.63 -7.90 -25.78
N GLU A 66 -13.60 -7.32 -26.98
CA GLU A 66 -12.42 -6.63 -27.52
C GLU A 66 -12.01 -5.45 -26.63
N GLU A 67 -12.96 -4.58 -26.27
CA GLU A 67 -12.70 -3.41 -25.41
C GLU A 67 -12.29 -3.82 -23.98
N PHE A 68 -12.85 -4.91 -23.47
CA PHE A 68 -12.48 -5.46 -22.17
C PHE A 68 -11.03 -5.95 -22.15
N ILE A 69 -10.58 -6.64 -23.21
CA ILE A 69 -9.19 -7.11 -23.35
C ILE A 69 -8.22 -5.93 -23.35
N GLU A 70 -8.53 -4.87 -24.09
CA GLU A 70 -7.74 -3.63 -24.12
C GLU A 70 -7.64 -3.01 -22.72
N LEU A 71 -8.79 -2.85 -22.04
CA LEU A 71 -8.86 -2.27 -20.71
C LEU A 71 -8.02 -3.06 -19.69
N VAL A 72 -8.20 -4.39 -19.64
CA VAL A 72 -7.45 -5.26 -18.72
C VAL A 72 -5.95 -5.19 -19.02
N THR A 73 -5.58 -5.16 -20.30
CA THR A 73 -4.18 -5.04 -20.73
C THR A 73 -3.57 -3.74 -20.22
N GLU A 74 -4.24 -2.60 -20.42
CA GLU A 74 -3.80 -1.30 -19.91
C GLU A 74 -3.60 -1.34 -18.39
N LYS A 75 -4.57 -1.86 -17.65
CA LYS A 75 -4.51 -1.92 -16.17
C LYS A 75 -3.39 -2.83 -15.67
N ILE A 76 -3.19 -3.99 -16.29
CA ILE A 76 -2.10 -4.89 -15.90
C ILE A 76 -0.74 -4.24 -16.19
N VAL A 77 -0.58 -3.58 -17.34
CA VAL A 77 0.66 -2.87 -17.70
C VAL A 77 0.97 -1.78 -16.68
N ALA A 78 -0.04 -0.99 -16.28
CA ALA A 78 0.10 0.04 -15.25
C ALA A 78 0.44 -0.54 -13.85
N LEU A 79 0.00 -1.77 -13.55
CA LEU A 79 0.23 -2.44 -12.27
C LEU A 79 1.65 -3.01 -12.11
N ILE A 80 2.39 -3.26 -13.20
CA ILE A 80 3.70 -3.94 -13.18
C ILE A 80 4.69 -3.25 -12.21
N PRO A 81 4.93 -1.93 -12.30
CA PRO A 81 5.90 -1.27 -11.43
C PRO A 81 5.47 -1.33 -9.96
N HIS A 82 4.17 -1.12 -9.69
CA HIS A 82 3.62 -1.15 -8.34
C HIS A 82 3.80 -2.53 -7.69
N SER A 83 3.47 -3.60 -8.40
CA SER A 83 3.64 -4.97 -7.91
C SER A 83 5.11 -5.29 -7.58
N TYR A 84 6.04 -4.84 -8.43
CA TYR A 84 7.46 -5.02 -8.19
C TYR A 84 7.95 -4.24 -6.96
N ILE A 85 7.60 -2.96 -6.86
CA ILE A 85 7.98 -2.10 -5.73
C ILE A 85 7.46 -2.69 -4.41
N SER A 86 6.19 -3.09 -4.37
CA SER A 86 5.59 -3.73 -3.18
C SER A 86 6.33 -5.01 -2.76
N LYS A 87 6.68 -5.89 -3.73
CA LYS A 87 7.46 -7.12 -3.47
C LYS A 87 8.86 -6.81 -2.93
N ILE A 88 9.56 -5.84 -3.52
CA ILE A 88 10.91 -5.45 -3.11
C ILE A 88 10.89 -4.78 -1.73
N GLN A 89 9.95 -3.87 -1.47
CA GLN A 89 9.78 -3.23 -0.16
C GLN A 89 9.50 -4.28 0.93
N SER A 90 8.62 -5.23 0.66
CA SER A 90 8.30 -6.32 1.60
C SER A 90 9.51 -7.22 1.87
N THR A 91 10.28 -7.54 0.82
CA THR A 91 11.49 -8.35 0.94
C THR A 91 12.57 -7.61 1.74
N TYR A 92 12.80 -6.34 1.42
CA TYR A 92 13.74 -5.49 2.14
C TYR A 92 13.36 -5.37 3.61
N LEU A 93 12.08 -5.13 3.92
CA LEU A 93 11.57 -5.03 5.28
C LEU A 93 11.86 -6.31 6.08
N ARG A 94 11.60 -7.48 5.49
CA ARG A 94 11.91 -8.78 6.10
C ARG A 94 13.41 -8.94 6.36
N THR A 95 14.24 -8.69 5.34
CA THR A 95 15.70 -8.80 5.46
C THR A 95 16.27 -7.82 6.50
N ARG A 96 15.71 -6.60 6.61
CA ARG A 96 16.11 -5.65 7.64
C ARG A 96 15.74 -6.11 9.04
N LYS A 97 14.53 -6.67 9.24
CA LYS A 97 14.13 -7.28 10.52
C LYS A 97 15.05 -8.44 10.92
N GLU A 98 15.41 -9.30 9.97
CA GLU A 98 16.32 -10.44 10.20
C GLU A 98 17.74 -9.99 10.56
N ASN A 99 18.23 -8.92 9.94
CA ASN A 99 19.60 -8.41 10.09
C ASN A 99 19.69 -7.11 10.92
N LEU A 100 18.71 -6.88 11.81
CA LEU A 100 18.71 -5.71 12.68
C LEU A 100 19.79 -5.85 13.76
N LYS A 101 20.59 -4.81 13.97
CA LYS A 101 21.63 -4.78 15.00
C LYS A 101 21.06 -4.36 16.35
N ASP A 102 21.83 -4.58 17.42
CA ASP A 102 21.41 -4.28 18.78
C ASP A 102 21.26 -2.79 19.05
N ASP A 103 22.03 -1.93 18.37
CA ASP A 103 21.98 -0.47 18.49
C ASP A 103 21.04 0.21 17.47
N GLU A 104 20.26 -0.59 16.74
CA GLU A 104 19.37 -0.14 15.68
C GLU A 104 17.92 -0.53 15.98
N CYS A 105 16.97 0.36 15.64
CA CYS A 105 15.56 -0.01 15.60
C CYS A 105 14.93 0.36 14.26
N LEU A 106 13.90 -0.39 13.90
CA LEU A 106 13.12 -0.18 12.70
C LEU A 106 11.68 0.16 13.12
N ILE A 107 11.14 1.25 12.59
CA ILE A 107 9.79 1.71 12.92
C ILE A 107 8.92 1.54 11.68
N LEU A 108 7.90 0.70 11.78
CA LEU A 108 6.85 0.60 10.78
C LEU A 108 5.65 1.42 11.25
N MET A 109 5.19 2.36 10.43
CA MET A 109 4.05 3.19 10.78
C MET A 109 3.14 3.43 9.59
N ASP A 110 1.85 3.55 9.88
CA ASP A 110 0.79 3.73 8.88
C ASP A 110 -0.42 4.42 9.53
N PHE A 111 -1.28 5.03 8.71
CA PHE A 111 -2.58 5.53 9.16
C PHE A 111 -3.61 4.40 9.13
N ALA A 112 -4.29 4.19 10.24
CA ALA A 112 -5.52 3.39 10.22
C ALA A 112 -6.68 4.22 9.67
N GLU A 113 -7.82 3.59 9.38
CA GLU A 113 -9.07 4.33 9.14
C GLU A 113 -9.47 5.16 10.37
N ASN A 114 -10.26 6.22 10.15
CA ASN A 114 -10.73 7.06 11.26
C ASN A 114 -11.62 6.21 12.15
N TYR A 115 -11.36 6.25 13.45
CA TYR A 115 -12.21 5.56 14.41
C TYR A 115 -13.40 6.45 14.73
N ASN A 116 -14.58 6.02 14.29
CA ASN A 116 -15.83 6.68 14.64
C ASN A 116 -16.28 6.24 16.03
N PHE A 117 -16.57 7.20 16.90
CA PHE A 117 -17.14 6.92 18.22
C PHE A 117 -18.63 6.60 18.07
N VAL A 118 -18.92 5.34 17.77
CA VAL A 118 -20.30 4.82 17.71
C VAL A 118 -20.72 4.41 19.12
N LEU A 119 -21.76 5.05 19.64
CA LEU A 119 -22.33 4.70 20.94
C LEU A 119 -23.27 3.50 20.78
N GLN A 120 -23.11 2.48 21.63
CA GLN A 120 -24.03 1.35 21.64
C GLN A 120 -25.45 1.83 22.01
N ASN A 121 -26.46 1.42 21.22
CA ASN A 121 -27.88 1.83 21.37
C ASN A 121 -28.13 3.34 21.20
N GLU A 122 -27.38 4.01 20.34
CA GLU A 122 -27.66 5.42 20.03
C GLU A 122 -29.04 5.63 19.39
N VAL A 123 -29.65 6.78 19.70
CA VAL A 123 -30.90 7.19 19.06
C VAL A 123 -30.65 7.43 17.58
N GLN A 124 -31.63 7.09 16.72
CA GLN A 124 -31.51 7.16 15.26
C GLN A 124 -31.06 8.54 14.74
N SER A 125 -31.39 9.62 15.45
CA SER A 125 -30.97 10.99 15.12
C SER A 125 -29.48 11.27 15.35
N ASN A 126 -28.75 10.44 16.09
CA ASN A 126 -27.32 10.61 16.38
C ASN A 126 -26.40 10.02 15.29
N HIS A 127 -26.97 9.32 14.30
CA HIS A 127 -26.25 8.66 13.20
C HIS A 127 -25.39 9.61 12.33
N TRP A 128 -25.64 10.93 12.38
CA TRP A 128 -24.88 11.94 11.61
C TRP A 128 -23.93 12.78 12.47
N SER A 129 -23.87 12.52 13.78
CA SER A 129 -23.13 13.31 14.76
C SER A 129 -21.93 12.57 15.34
N HIS A 130 -21.49 11.47 14.70
CA HIS A 130 -20.33 10.74 15.18
C HIS A 130 -19.09 11.62 15.15
N LEU A 131 -18.53 11.84 16.33
CA LEU A 131 -17.15 12.29 16.43
C LEU A 131 -16.24 11.16 15.92
N SER A 132 -15.11 11.54 15.36
CA SER A 132 -14.09 10.59 14.93
C SER A 132 -12.72 11.04 15.38
N CYS A 133 -11.79 10.10 15.48
CA CYS A 133 -10.38 10.39 15.73
C CYS A 133 -9.49 9.66 14.72
N SER A 134 -8.32 10.23 14.49
CA SER A 134 -7.25 9.58 13.74
C SER A 134 -6.54 8.58 14.64
N LEU A 135 -6.37 7.37 14.12
CA LEU A 135 -5.53 6.33 14.71
C LEU A 135 -4.28 6.15 13.85
N HIS A 136 -3.13 6.11 14.50
CA HIS A 136 -1.86 5.90 13.83
C HIS A 136 -1.09 4.77 14.53
N PRO A 137 -1.31 3.51 14.11
CA PRO A 137 -0.51 2.39 14.58
C PRO A 137 0.96 2.56 14.22
N THR A 138 1.84 2.21 15.15
CA THR A 138 3.29 2.31 14.98
C THR A 138 3.93 1.14 15.69
N VAL A 139 4.74 0.35 14.97
CA VAL A 139 5.42 -0.82 15.53
C VAL A 139 6.92 -0.58 15.49
N ILE A 140 7.56 -0.66 16.65
CA ILE A 140 9.01 -0.57 16.78
C ILE A 140 9.55 -2.00 16.83
N PHE A 141 10.46 -2.32 15.93
CA PHE A 141 11.23 -3.55 15.94
C PHE A 141 12.64 -3.26 16.48
N SER A 142 13.08 -4.02 17.49
CA SER A 142 14.42 -3.94 18.07
C SER A 142 14.96 -5.34 18.36
N ARG A 143 16.29 -5.47 18.48
CA ARG A 143 16.91 -6.73 18.90
C ARG A 143 16.98 -6.80 20.43
N THR A 144 16.74 -8.00 20.96
CA THR A 144 16.94 -8.34 22.36
C THR A 144 17.74 -9.63 22.47
N SER A 145 18.14 -10.02 23.67
CA SER A 145 18.80 -11.31 23.94
C SER A 145 18.01 -12.52 23.43
N ASN A 146 16.68 -12.39 23.33
CA ASN A 146 15.78 -13.45 22.91
C ASN A 146 15.41 -13.37 21.41
N GLY A 147 16.09 -12.51 20.64
CA GLY A 147 15.83 -12.29 19.22
C GLY A 147 15.09 -10.98 18.94
N LEU A 148 14.38 -10.94 17.81
CA LEU A 148 13.63 -9.76 17.38
C LEU A 148 12.42 -9.54 18.30
N LYS A 149 12.26 -8.32 18.82
CA LYS A 149 11.11 -7.90 19.63
C LYS A 149 10.32 -6.84 18.90
N ASP A 150 9.00 -7.01 18.87
CA ASP A 150 8.03 -6.01 18.45
C ASP A 150 7.47 -5.25 19.66
N THR A 151 7.41 -3.93 19.54
CA THR A 151 6.81 -3.03 20.54
C THR A 151 5.76 -2.19 19.84
N PRO A 152 4.46 -2.58 19.92
CA PRO A 152 3.39 -1.85 19.30
C PRO A 152 3.03 -0.60 20.10
N LEU A 153 2.75 0.49 19.39
CA LEU A 153 2.22 1.75 19.87
C LEU A 153 1.01 2.13 19.01
N CYS A 154 0.06 2.84 19.59
CA CYS A 154 -1.05 3.43 18.85
C CYS A 154 -1.21 4.87 19.31
N PHE A 155 -1.06 5.80 18.37
CA PHE A 155 -1.30 7.22 18.64
C PHE A 155 -2.74 7.56 18.27
N ILE A 156 -3.40 8.29 19.17
CA ILE A 156 -4.78 8.72 19.04
C ILE A 156 -4.79 10.24 19.04
N SER A 157 -5.46 10.85 18.07
CA SER A 157 -5.58 12.30 17.98
C SER A 157 -6.93 12.69 17.35
N ASP A 158 -7.46 13.81 17.81
CA ASP A 158 -8.62 14.51 17.27
C ASP A 158 -8.34 15.25 15.94
N ASP A 159 -7.07 15.36 15.53
CA ASP A 159 -6.70 15.91 14.22
C ASP A 159 -6.99 14.91 13.10
N LEU A 160 -7.87 15.29 12.17
CA LEU A 160 -8.32 14.47 11.04
C LEU A 160 -7.59 14.79 9.73
N ASN A 161 -6.68 15.77 9.70
CA ASN A 161 -6.04 16.23 8.46
C ASN A 161 -5.01 15.23 7.90
N ARG A 162 -4.43 14.38 8.77
CA ARG A 162 -3.50 13.30 8.40
C ARG A 162 -2.39 13.81 7.46
N ASP A 163 -1.73 14.88 7.87
CA ASP A 163 -0.75 15.60 7.07
C ASP A 163 0.68 15.41 7.61
N VAL A 164 1.63 16.12 6.99
CA VAL A 164 3.04 16.08 7.36
C VAL A 164 3.28 16.47 8.83
N PRO A 165 2.72 17.57 9.37
CA PRO A 165 2.79 17.90 10.79
C PRO A 165 2.33 16.78 11.73
N PHE A 166 1.24 16.09 11.41
CA PHE A 166 0.76 14.96 12.21
C PHE A 166 1.84 13.88 12.32
N VAL A 167 2.37 13.42 11.18
CA VAL A 167 3.39 12.38 11.12
C VAL A 167 4.65 12.81 11.88
N TYR A 168 5.06 14.07 11.74
CA TYR A 168 6.21 14.62 12.47
C TYR A 168 6.01 14.57 13.99
N CYS A 169 4.84 14.96 14.48
CA CYS A 169 4.50 14.88 15.90
C CYS A 169 4.57 13.43 16.42
N ILE A 170 4.07 12.46 15.63
CA ILE A 170 4.20 11.04 15.95
C ILE A 170 5.65 10.59 16.00
N GLN A 171 6.47 10.99 15.02
CA GLN A 171 7.89 10.66 14.98
C GLN A 171 8.65 11.23 16.19
N GLN A 172 8.35 12.46 16.60
CA GLN A 172 8.94 13.07 17.81
C GLN A 172 8.57 12.26 19.06
N LYS A 173 7.28 11.98 19.25
CA LYS A 173 6.81 11.19 20.40
C LYS A 173 7.39 9.77 20.43
N THR A 174 7.53 9.15 19.27
CA THR A 174 8.13 7.82 19.14
C THR A 174 9.62 7.86 19.45
N THR A 175 10.32 8.91 19.00
CA THR A 175 11.75 9.11 19.30
C THR A 175 11.98 9.31 20.79
N ASP A 176 11.15 10.11 21.46
CA ASP A 176 11.26 10.34 22.91
C ASP A 176 10.99 9.06 23.70
N PHE A 177 10.01 8.26 23.27
CA PHE A 177 9.75 6.94 23.81
C PHE A 177 10.97 6.02 23.65
N ILE A 178 11.59 5.99 22.46
CA ILE A 178 12.78 5.17 22.19
C ILE A 178 13.95 5.59 23.07
N LYS A 179 14.25 6.89 23.17
CA LYS A 179 15.34 7.40 24.02
C LYS A 179 15.17 6.99 25.49
N THR A 180 13.93 6.90 25.95
CA THR A 180 13.61 6.53 27.33
C THR A 180 13.66 5.02 27.56
N GLN A 181 13.05 4.23 26.67
CA GLN A 181 12.88 2.78 26.86
C GLN A 181 14.04 1.95 26.29
N PHE A 182 14.73 2.46 25.28
CA PHE A 182 15.81 1.80 24.57
C PHE A 182 17.02 2.74 24.42
N PRO A 183 17.66 3.16 25.52
CA PRO A 183 18.72 4.18 25.49
C PRO A 183 20.00 3.75 24.75
N HIS A 184 20.12 2.46 24.43
CA HIS A 184 21.22 1.89 23.64
C HIS A 184 21.05 2.06 22.13
N ILE A 185 19.85 2.44 21.67
CA ILE A 185 19.56 2.63 20.25
C ILE A 185 20.13 3.96 19.78
N ASN A 186 21.00 3.89 18.77
CA ASN A 186 21.66 5.05 18.17
C ASN A 186 21.18 5.35 16.74
N ARG A 187 20.47 4.40 16.12
CA ARG A 187 19.97 4.54 14.75
C ARG A 187 18.52 4.07 14.63
N VAL A 188 17.71 4.92 14.01
CA VAL A 188 16.29 4.66 13.73
C VAL A 188 16.08 4.65 12.23
N GLU A 189 15.46 3.59 11.71
CA GLU A 189 15.04 3.47 10.32
C GLU A 189 13.51 3.50 10.25
N TYR A 190 12.94 4.44 9.51
CA TYR A 190 11.48 4.57 9.35
C TYR A 190 11.00 3.87 8.08
N PHE A 191 9.91 3.11 8.21
CA PHE A 191 9.20 2.43 7.12
C PHE A 191 7.75 2.91 7.09
N THR A 192 7.36 3.47 5.95
CA THR A 192 5.99 3.94 5.66
C THR A 192 5.59 3.53 4.25
N ASP A 193 4.31 3.71 3.90
CA ASP A 193 3.78 3.49 2.55
C ASP A 193 4.28 4.53 1.50
N GLY A 194 5.01 5.56 1.95
CA GLY A 194 5.54 6.62 1.11
C GLY A 194 4.48 7.56 0.54
N CYS A 195 3.28 7.63 1.15
CA CYS A 195 2.22 8.54 0.71
C CYS A 195 2.72 9.98 0.66
N SER A 196 2.69 10.60 -0.52
CA SER A 196 3.33 11.90 -0.69
C SER A 196 2.66 13.04 0.10
N ALA A 197 1.36 12.93 0.38
CA ALA A 197 0.65 13.93 1.18
C ALA A 197 1.09 13.91 2.66
N GLN A 198 1.64 12.77 3.10
CA GLN A 198 1.94 12.48 4.51
C GLN A 198 3.44 12.46 4.79
N CYS A 199 4.25 11.99 3.82
CA CYS A 199 5.67 11.67 4.04
C CYS A 199 6.65 12.43 3.14
N LYS A 200 6.22 13.20 2.11
CA LYS A 200 7.12 13.75 1.06
C LYS A 200 7.98 14.95 1.46
N LYS A 201 8.07 15.29 2.75
CA LYS A 201 8.81 16.48 3.23
C LYS A 201 9.89 16.16 4.26
N PHE A 202 10.35 14.92 4.33
CA PHE A 202 11.45 14.48 5.18
C PHE A 202 12.53 13.80 4.34
#